data_AF-A0AA38CEB5-F1
#
_entry.id   AF-A0AA38CEB5-F1
#
_cell.length_a   1.000
_cell.length_b   1.000
_cell.length_c   1.000
_cell.angle_alpha   90.00
_cell.angle_beta   90.00
_cell.angle_gamma   90.00
#
_symmetry.space_group_name_H-M   'P 1'
#
loop_
_entity.id
_entity.type
_entity.pdbx_description
1 polymer ?
#
loop_
_entity_poly.entity_id
_entity_poly.type
_entity_poly.pdbx_seq_one_letter_code
_entity_poly.pdbx_strand_id
1 'polypeptide(L)'
;FAPLKIRLGGTLQDKLLYDVGSLPQPCHPFIHDTSLMFGFSKGCLTMSRWDDVNKFLAKAGAMVMFGLNALYGRHQISKGHWGGAWNSSNARNLIQYTVDHGYKIHAWEFGNELSGVGIGARVDAEQYAADIIELDRILKEIYKKSHDEPLLVAPDGFFDAPWFQALLQGTGPNVIKAVTRHIYNLGA
;
A
#
# COMPACT_ATOMS: atom_id res chain seq x y z
N PHE A 1 8.51 -25.34 0.36
CA PHE A 1 7.32 -24.48 0.58
C PHE A 1 7.49 -23.48 1.72
N ALA A 2 8.55 -23.54 2.54
CA ALA A 2 8.93 -22.42 3.38
C ALA A 2 9.79 -21.41 2.59
N PRO A 3 9.72 -20.11 2.93
CA PRO A 3 8.86 -19.51 3.96
C PRO A 3 7.45 -19.14 3.45
N LEU A 4 6.47 -19.14 4.37
CA LEU A 4 5.11 -18.65 4.14
C LEU A 4 5.15 -17.16 3.81
N LYS A 5 4.41 -16.72 2.77
CA LYS A 5 4.22 -15.31 2.45
C LYS A 5 2.87 -14.84 3.01
N ILE A 6 2.87 -13.76 3.78
CA ILE A 6 1.65 -13.14 4.30
C ILE A 6 1.55 -11.73 3.73
N ARG A 7 0.48 -11.49 2.97
CA ARG A 7 0.15 -10.17 2.42
C ARG A 7 -0.93 -9.51 3.29
N LEU A 8 -0.60 -8.36 3.85
CA LEU A 8 -1.50 -7.50 4.63
C LEU A 8 -1.91 -6.30 3.77
N GLY A 9 -3.15 -6.33 3.28
CA GLY A 9 -3.67 -5.28 2.40
C GLY A 9 -5.18 -5.43 2.24
N GLY A 10 -5.64 -5.42 0.99
CA GLY A 10 -7.05 -5.44 0.63
C GLY A 10 -7.63 -4.03 0.58
N THR A 11 -8.90 -3.92 0.23
CA THR A 11 -9.59 -2.64 0.00
C THR A 11 -9.41 -1.62 1.14
N LEU A 12 -9.33 -2.07 2.39
CA LEU A 12 -9.21 -1.18 3.55
C LEU A 12 -7.82 -0.51 3.65
N GLN A 13 -6.81 -0.99 2.93
CA GLN A 13 -5.46 -0.39 2.97
C GLN A 13 -5.51 1.09 2.54
N ASP A 14 -6.30 1.43 1.52
CA ASP A 14 -6.43 2.80 1.00
C ASP A 14 -7.35 3.69 1.86
N LYS A 15 -7.88 3.14 2.94
CA LYS A 15 -8.67 3.85 3.96
C LYS A 15 -7.94 3.90 5.32
N LEU A 16 -6.72 3.38 5.39
CA LEU A 16 -5.94 3.25 6.61
C LEU A 16 -5.01 4.45 6.81
N LEU A 17 -5.04 5.05 8.00
CA LEU A 17 -4.08 6.04 8.47
C LEU A 17 -3.11 5.37 9.45
N TYR A 18 -1.86 5.81 9.50
CA TYR A 18 -0.89 5.29 10.46
C TYR A 18 -0.65 6.29 11.59
N ASP A 19 -0.82 5.86 12.84
CA ASP A 19 -0.67 6.69 14.04
C ASP A 19 0.79 6.93 14.42
N VAL A 20 1.52 7.60 13.52
CA VAL A 20 2.96 7.80 13.65
C VAL A 20 3.37 9.20 13.21
N GLY A 21 4.16 9.84 14.06
CA GLY A 21 4.48 11.27 13.95
C GLY A 21 3.29 12.13 14.36
N SER A 22 3.09 13.25 13.66
CA SER A 22 1.98 14.17 13.93
C SER A 22 0.74 13.78 13.12
N LEU A 23 -0.27 13.21 13.78
CA LEU A 23 -1.57 12.97 13.16
C LEU A 23 -2.43 14.24 13.12
N PRO A 24 -3.11 14.53 12.00
CA PRO A 24 -4.04 15.65 11.91
C PRO A 24 -5.37 15.41 12.63
N GLN A 25 -5.68 14.17 12.99
CA GLN A 25 -6.97 13.76 13.57
C GLN A 25 -6.80 12.60 14.56
N PRO A 26 -7.71 12.43 15.53
CA PRO A 26 -7.68 11.30 16.45
C PRO A 26 -7.67 9.94 15.73
N CYS A 27 -6.86 9.01 16.23
CA CYS A 27 -6.72 7.67 15.68
C CYS A 27 -7.89 6.78 16.13
N HIS A 28 -8.76 6.39 15.20
CA HIS A 28 -9.88 5.48 15.45
C HIS A 28 -9.76 4.20 14.62
N PRO A 29 -10.08 3.02 15.18
CA PRO A 29 -10.09 1.79 14.41
C PRO A 29 -11.18 1.82 13.32
N PHE A 30 -11.14 0.86 12.40
CA PHE A 30 -12.25 0.64 11.48
C PHE A 30 -13.54 0.37 12.26
N ILE A 31 -14.62 1.05 11.86
CA ILE A 31 -15.97 0.82 12.36
C ILE A 31 -16.79 0.19 11.24
N HIS A 32 -17.51 -0.87 11.57
CA HIS A 32 -18.44 -1.48 10.63
C HIS A 32 -19.63 -0.55 10.36
N ASP A 33 -19.86 -0.25 9.09
CA ASP A 33 -20.92 0.63 8.61
C ASP A 33 -21.38 0.13 7.24
N THR A 34 -22.55 -0.51 7.21
CA THR A 34 -23.12 -1.14 6.01
C THR A 34 -23.57 -0.14 4.95
N SER A 35 -23.65 1.16 5.28
CA SER A 35 -23.96 2.21 4.29
C SER A 35 -22.76 2.53 3.40
N LEU A 36 -21.55 2.17 3.84
CA LEU A 36 -20.32 2.43 3.11
C LEU A 36 -19.97 1.29 2.17
N MET A 37 -19.31 1.64 1.06
CA MET A 37 -18.74 0.66 0.16
C MET A 37 -17.74 -0.23 0.94
N PHE A 38 -17.99 -1.54 0.89
CA PHE A 38 -17.29 -2.60 1.64
C PHE A 38 -17.53 -2.64 3.15
N GLY A 39 -18.49 -1.87 3.69
CA GLY A 39 -18.98 -2.06 5.05
C GLY A 39 -18.10 -1.48 6.16
N PHE A 40 -17.11 -0.63 5.86
CA PHE A 40 -16.21 -0.07 6.87
C PHE A 40 -15.83 1.40 6.63
N SER A 41 -15.68 2.13 7.73
CA SER A 41 -15.17 3.50 7.81
C SER A 41 -13.71 3.63 7.35
N LYS A 42 -13.15 4.85 7.45
CA LYS A 42 -11.70 5.00 7.55
C LYS A 42 -11.22 4.38 8.86
N GLY A 43 -10.01 3.86 8.86
CA GLY A 43 -9.39 3.27 10.04
C GLY A 43 -8.02 3.87 10.30
N CYS A 44 -7.52 3.63 11.50
CA CYS A 44 -6.21 4.06 11.91
C CYS A 44 -5.48 2.91 12.61
N LEU A 45 -4.25 2.66 12.18
CA LEU A 45 -3.34 1.66 12.73
C LEU A 45 -2.46 2.32 13.79
N THR A 46 -2.69 1.98 15.05
CA THR A 46 -1.83 2.42 16.15
C THR A 46 -0.47 1.74 16.05
N MET A 47 0.61 2.41 16.50
CA MET A 47 1.93 1.77 16.52
C MET A 47 1.99 0.59 17.48
N SER A 48 1.25 0.62 18.59
CA SER A 48 1.09 -0.55 19.47
C SER A 48 0.50 -1.76 18.74
N ARG A 49 -0.50 -1.54 17.87
CA ARG A 49 -1.06 -2.62 17.04
C ARG A 49 -0.06 -3.08 16.00
N TRP A 50 0.69 -2.17 15.40
CA TRP A 50 1.74 -2.51 14.43
C TRP A 50 2.84 -3.36 15.06
N ASP A 51 3.24 -3.05 16.29
CA ASP A 51 4.18 -3.85 17.08
C ASP A 51 3.66 -5.27 17.30
N ASP A 52 2.40 -5.41 17.72
CA ASP A 52 1.79 -6.72 17.98
C ASP A 52 1.67 -7.56 16.70
N VAL A 53 1.33 -6.93 15.56
CA VAL A 53 1.31 -7.58 14.25
C VAL A 53 2.71 -8.07 13.88
N ASN A 54 3.75 -7.23 14.01
CA ASN A 54 5.11 -7.63 13.67
C ASN A 54 5.66 -8.72 14.60
N LYS A 55 5.35 -8.67 15.90
CA LYS A 55 5.69 -9.76 16.85
C LYS A 55 5.07 -11.09 16.41
N PHE A 56 3.80 -11.07 16.01
CA PHE A 56 3.10 -12.27 15.51
C PHE A 56 3.76 -12.80 14.23
N LEU A 57 4.02 -11.93 13.24
CA LEU A 57 4.59 -12.32 11.95
C LEU A 57 6.02 -12.85 12.09
N ALA A 58 6.83 -12.23 12.97
CA ALA A 58 8.17 -12.69 13.30
C ALA A 58 8.13 -14.09 13.94
N LYS A 59 7.22 -14.32 14.89
CA LYS A 59 7.03 -15.65 15.50
C LYS A 59 6.58 -16.70 14.49
N ALA A 60 5.81 -16.31 13.47
CA ALA A 60 5.39 -17.18 12.38
C ALA A 60 6.51 -17.46 11.34
N GLY A 61 7.63 -16.73 11.39
CA GLY A 61 8.70 -16.84 10.39
C GLY A 61 8.25 -16.48 8.97
N ALA A 62 7.27 -15.57 8.85
CA ALA A 62 6.64 -15.22 7.58
C ALA A 62 7.45 -14.17 6.79
N MET A 63 7.44 -14.29 5.46
CA MET A 63 7.81 -13.18 4.57
C MET A 63 6.61 -12.25 4.42
N VAL A 64 6.71 -11.05 4.98
CA VAL A 64 5.61 -10.10 5.06
C VAL A 64 5.57 -9.17 3.87
N MET A 65 4.41 -9.01 3.26
CA MET A 65 4.12 -7.99 2.25
C MET A 65 3.07 -7.06 2.83
N PHE A 66 3.31 -5.75 2.86
CA PHE A 66 2.39 -4.79 3.47
C PHE A 66 1.98 -3.71 2.48
N GLY A 67 0.67 -3.54 2.34
CA GLY A 67 0.02 -2.56 1.48
C GLY A 67 -0.07 -1.16 2.09
N LEU A 68 0.47 -0.17 1.39
CA LEU A 68 0.45 1.23 1.78
C LEU A 68 -0.77 1.94 1.19
N ASN A 69 -1.40 2.81 1.99
CA ASN A 69 -2.47 3.70 1.52
C ASN A 69 -2.01 4.64 0.40
N ALA A 70 -2.42 4.36 -0.84
CA ALA A 70 -2.09 5.15 -2.01
C ALA A 70 -3.05 6.33 -2.26
N LEU A 71 -4.14 6.45 -1.50
CA LEU A 71 -5.11 7.55 -1.60
C LEU A 71 -4.89 8.67 -0.60
N TYR A 72 -3.95 8.53 0.34
CA TYR A 72 -3.67 9.57 1.32
C TYR A 72 -3.21 10.88 0.66
N GLY A 73 -3.88 11.99 1.00
CA GLY A 73 -3.65 13.32 0.42
C GLY A 73 -4.34 13.60 -0.92
N ARG A 74 -4.96 12.59 -1.55
CA ARG A 74 -5.69 12.76 -2.81
C ARG A 74 -7.13 13.24 -2.59
N HIS A 75 -7.76 13.64 -3.69
CA HIS A 75 -9.17 14.03 -3.72
C HIS A 75 -9.90 13.39 -4.91
N GLN A 76 -11.21 13.22 -4.79
CA GLN A 76 -12.01 12.75 -5.92
C GLN A 76 -12.19 13.87 -6.94
N ILE A 77 -11.80 13.61 -8.18
CA ILE A 77 -12.04 14.50 -9.33
C ILE A 77 -13.37 14.15 -10.02
N SER A 78 -13.79 12.89 -9.92
CA SER A 78 -15.14 12.43 -10.22
C SER A 78 -15.44 11.17 -9.40
N LYS A 79 -16.66 10.64 -9.47
CA LYS A 79 -17.08 9.49 -8.65
C LYS A 79 -16.12 8.31 -8.84
N GLY A 80 -15.39 7.98 -7.77
CA GLY A 80 -14.41 6.89 -7.75
C GLY A 80 -13.11 7.19 -8.51
N HIS A 81 -12.96 8.34 -9.16
CA HIS A 81 -11.71 8.74 -9.80
C HIS A 81 -10.96 9.72 -8.89
N TRP A 82 -9.76 9.34 -8.49
CA TRP A 82 -8.93 10.10 -7.57
C TRP A 82 -7.77 10.78 -8.29
N GLY A 83 -7.63 12.08 -8.06
CA GLY A 83 -6.56 12.92 -8.59
C GLY A 83 -5.76 13.61 -7.48
N GLY A 84 -4.73 14.34 -7.91
CA GLY A 84 -3.75 14.97 -7.03
C GLY A 84 -2.59 14.04 -6.67
N ALA A 85 -1.46 14.65 -6.31
CA ALA A 85 -0.26 13.93 -5.89
C ALA A 85 -0.50 13.18 -4.59
N TRP A 86 0.12 12.00 -4.46
CA TRP A 86 0.11 11.26 -3.20
C TRP A 86 0.91 12.01 -2.13
N ASN A 87 0.34 12.14 -0.94
CA ASN A 87 1.09 12.67 0.21
C ASN A 87 1.86 11.53 0.87
N SER A 88 3.15 11.42 0.61
CA SER A 88 3.98 10.32 1.09
C SER A 88 4.30 10.37 2.59
N SER A 89 3.99 11.47 3.30
CA SER A 89 4.42 11.69 4.69
C SER A 89 3.97 10.60 5.67
N ASN A 90 2.71 10.15 5.58
CA ASN A 90 2.20 9.16 6.53
C ASN A 90 2.82 7.77 6.30
N ALA A 91 2.97 7.34 5.04
CA ALA A 91 3.66 6.11 4.71
C ALA A 91 5.15 6.17 5.05
N ARG A 92 5.83 7.28 4.77
CA ARG A 92 7.23 7.51 5.14
C ARG A 92 7.44 7.31 6.63
N ASN A 93 6.57 7.89 7.47
CA ASN A 93 6.66 7.74 8.93
C ASN A 93 6.46 6.28 9.38
N LEU A 94 5.52 5.53 8.78
CA LEU A 94 5.34 4.11 9.09
C LEU A 94 6.56 3.28 8.70
N ILE A 95 7.11 3.52 7.50
CA ILE A 95 8.28 2.80 7.00
C ILE A 95 9.49 3.09 7.90
N GLN A 96 9.71 4.35 8.28
CA GLN A 96 10.78 4.74 9.19
C GLN A 96 10.62 4.07 10.55
N TYR A 97 9.42 4.12 11.14
CA TYR A 97 9.13 3.45 12.40
C TYR A 97 9.42 1.94 12.32
N THR A 98 9.02 1.31 11.22
CA THR A 98 9.25 -0.12 10.97
C THR A 98 10.74 -0.46 10.97
N VAL A 99 11.57 0.35 10.30
CA VAL A 99 13.02 0.17 10.25
C VAL A 99 13.68 0.45 11.60
N ASP A 100 13.27 1.52 12.29
CA ASP A 100 13.81 1.90 13.60
C ASP A 100 13.56 0.82 14.67
N HIS A 101 12.47 0.06 14.54
CA HIS A 101 12.14 -1.05 15.44
C HIS A 101 12.72 -2.40 14.98
N GLY A 102 13.47 -2.41 13.88
CA GLY A 102 14.11 -3.63 13.34
C GLY A 102 13.13 -4.65 12.75
N TYR A 103 11.89 -4.24 12.48
CA TYR A 103 10.89 -5.11 11.85
C TYR A 103 11.25 -5.41 10.40
N LYS A 104 10.96 -6.64 9.97
CA LYS A 104 11.31 -7.13 8.64
C LYS A 104 10.08 -7.16 7.75
N ILE A 105 10.10 -6.35 6.71
CA ILE A 105 9.11 -6.36 5.62
C ILE A 105 9.82 -6.82 4.36
N HIS A 106 9.28 -7.86 3.72
CA HIS A 106 9.84 -8.42 2.50
C HIS A 106 9.45 -7.58 1.27
N ALA A 107 8.23 -7.05 1.25
CA ALA A 107 7.77 -6.15 0.19
C ALA A 107 6.81 -5.08 0.70
N TRP A 108 6.91 -3.89 0.14
CA TRP A 108 5.90 -2.86 0.25
C TRP A 108 5.05 -2.86 -1.03
N GLU A 109 3.74 -2.93 -0.83
CA GLU A 109 2.71 -2.79 -1.87
C GLU A 109 2.17 -1.36 -1.86
N PHE A 110 1.76 -0.82 -3.01
CA PHE A 110 1.24 0.54 -3.12
C PHE A 110 -0.24 0.55 -3.54
N GLY A 111 -1.15 0.67 -2.59
CA GLY A 111 -2.60 0.67 -2.84
C GLY A 111 -3.18 -0.68 -3.27
N ASN A 112 -4.51 -0.74 -3.36
CA ASN A 112 -5.30 -1.92 -3.73
C ASN A 112 -6.24 -1.62 -4.90
N GLU A 113 -6.14 -2.36 -5.99
CA GLU A 113 -7.14 -2.35 -7.07
C GLU A 113 -7.48 -0.95 -7.62
N LEU A 114 -6.47 -0.07 -7.68
CA LEU A 114 -6.60 1.28 -8.22
C LEU A 114 -6.37 1.35 -9.75
N SER A 115 -6.01 0.23 -10.37
CA SER A 115 -5.68 0.12 -11.80
C SER A 115 -6.92 0.04 -12.70
N GLY A 116 -6.81 0.58 -13.91
CA GLY A 116 -7.85 0.51 -14.93
C GLY A 116 -9.18 1.10 -14.46
N VAL A 117 -10.24 0.29 -14.49
CA VAL A 117 -11.58 0.72 -14.02
C VAL A 117 -11.68 0.83 -12.49
N GLY A 118 -10.77 0.18 -11.77
CA GLY A 118 -10.75 0.11 -10.31
C GLY A 118 -11.99 -0.54 -9.67
N ILE A 119 -11.97 -0.73 -8.35
CA ILE A 119 -13.19 -1.03 -7.58
C ILE A 119 -13.40 0.07 -6.53
N GLY A 120 -14.32 0.99 -6.84
CA GLY A 120 -14.66 2.10 -5.95
C GLY A 120 -13.67 3.26 -5.92
N ALA A 121 -12.41 3.00 -6.29
CA ALA A 121 -11.36 3.99 -6.48
C ALA A 121 -10.47 3.59 -7.68
N ARG A 122 -10.06 4.57 -8.47
CA ARG A 122 -9.04 4.44 -9.52
C ARG A 122 -8.15 5.67 -9.57
N VAL A 123 -6.91 5.48 -10.01
CA VAL A 123 -5.92 6.53 -10.25
C VAL A 123 -5.34 6.32 -11.66
N ASP A 124 -5.17 7.39 -12.42
CA ASP A 124 -4.56 7.32 -13.75
C ASP A 124 -3.11 6.80 -13.66
N ALA A 125 -2.70 6.00 -14.65
CA ALA A 125 -1.45 5.24 -14.62
C ALA A 125 -0.22 6.15 -14.54
N GLU A 126 -0.25 7.31 -15.20
CA GLU A 126 0.85 8.28 -15.21
C GLU A 126 1.08 8.87 -13.81
N GLN A 127 0.00 9.25 -13.12
CA GLN A 127 0.09 9.76 -11.76
C GLN A 127 0.54 8.64 -10.82
N TYR A 128 -0.05 7.45 -10.92
CA TYR A 128 0.33 6.31 -10.09
C TYR A 128 1.82 5.94 -10.28
N ALA A 129 2.34 6.00 -11.50
CA ALA A 129 3.76 5.78 -11.79
C ALA A 129 4.68 6.82 -11.11
N ALA A 130 4.30 8.10 -11.15
CA ALA A 130 5.04 9.15 -10.44
C ALA A 130 5.08 8.91 -8.93
N ASP A 131 3.98 8.44 -8.35
CA ASP A 131 3.90 8.15 -6.92
C ASP A 131 4.72 6.90 -6.53
N ILE A 132 4.79 5.89 -7.40
CA ILE A 132 5.67 4.72 -7.24
C ILE A 132 7.15 5.12 -7.27
N ILE A 133 7.55 6.04 -8.16
CA ILE A 133 8.93 6.55 -8.20
C ILE A 133 9.29 7.27 -6.89
N GLU A 134 8.37 8.07 -6.35
CA GLU A 134 8.57 8.72 -5.06
C GLU A 134 8.69 7.70 -3.91
N LEU A 135 7.85 6.65 -3.91
CA LEU A 135 7.97 5.57 -2.92
C LEU A 135 9.31 4.82 -3.03
N ASP A 136 9.78 4.48 -4.24
CA ASP A 136 11.09 3.87 -4.45
C ASP A 136 12.23 4.75 -3.90
N ARG A 137 12.15 6.07 -4.14
CA ARG A 137 13.11 7.04 -3.57
C ARG A 137 13.10 7.02 -2.05
N ILE A 138 11.91 7.00 -1.42
CA ILE A 138 11.76 6.94 0.03
C ILE A 138 12.33 5.64 0.59
N LEU A 139 12.04 4.50 -0.04
CA LEU A 139 12.57 3.19 0.38
C LEU A 139 14.09 3.19 0.33
N LYS A 140 14.69 3.64 -0.78
CA LYS A 140 16.16 3.76 -0.90
C LYS A 140 16.77 4.70 0.14
N GLU A 141 16.09 5.78 0.50
CA GLU A 141 16.54 6.73 1.51
C GLU A 141 16.54 6.09 2.92
N ILE A 142 15.42 5.50 3.33
CA ILE A 142 15.25 4.91 4.67
C ILE A 142 16.10 3.65 4.84
N TYR A 143 16.14 2.78 3.82
CA TYR A 143 16.87 1.51 3.87
C TYR A 143 18.34 1.64 3.45
N LYS A 144 18.87 2.85 3.20
CA LYS A 144 20.24 3.08 2.70
C LYS A 144 21.35 2.35 3.49
N LYS A 145 21.15 2.14 4.79
CA LYS A 145 22.09 1.45 5.69
C LYS A 145 21.62 0.06 6.12
N SER A 146 20.48 -0.39 5.61
CA SER A 146 19.92 -1.71 5.91
C SER A 146 20.51 -2.75 4.96
N HIS A 147 20.76 -3.95 5.49
CA HIS A 147 21.10 -5.12 4.67
C HIS A 147 19.86 -5.81 4.09
N ASP A 148 18.67 -5.42 4.57
CA ASP A 148 17.38 -6.00 4.18
C ASP A 148 16.54 -4.94 3.45
N GLU A 149 16.93 -4.60 2.22
CA GLU A 149 16.14 -3.71 1.37
C GLU A 149 14.87 -4.47 0.88
N PRO A 150 13.66 -3.92 1.12
CA PRO A 150 12.41 -4.55 0.72
C PRO A 150 12.16 -4.42 -0.79
N LEU A 151 11.37 -5.34 -1.34
CA LEU A 151 10.85 -5.18 -2.69
C LEU A 151 9.77 -4.08 -2.73
N LEU A 152 9.71 -3.32 -3.82
CA LEU A 152 8.55 -2.52 -4.19
C LEU A 152 7.73 -3.28 -5.23
N VAL A 153 6.45 -3.51 -4.95
CA VAL A 153 5.56 -4.28 -5.83
C VAL A 153 4.23 -3.53 -6.05
N ALA A 154 3.66 -3.69 -7.25
CA ALA A 154 2.51 -2.92 -7.73
C ALA A 154 1.92 -3.58 -9.00
N PRO A 155 0.71 -3.20 -9.47
CA PRO A 155 -0.24 -2.27 -8.85
C PRO A 155 -1.28 -2.93 -7.95
N ASP A 156 -1.19 -4.25 -7.78
CA ASP A 156 -2.10 -5.00 -6.92
C ASP A 156 -3.58 -4.84 -7.30
N GLY A 157 -3.84 -4.85 -8.61
CA GLY A 157 -5.16 -4.61 -9.17
C GLY A 157 -5.56 -5.56 -10.27
N PHE A 158 -6.70 -5.28 -10.89
CA PHE A 158 -7.19 -6.03 -12.03
C PHE A 158 -6.35 -5.70 -13.27
N PHE A 159 -6.03 -6.75 -14.02
CA PHE A 159 -5.22 -6.59 -15.22
C PHE A 159 -5.98 -5.78 -16.28
N ASP A 160 -5.46 -4.59 -16.58
CA ASP A 160 -5.84 -3.74 -17.70
C ASP A 160 -4.57 -3.46 -18.51
N ALA A 161 -4.48 -4.01 -19.73
CA ALA A 161 -3.23 -4.01 -20.48
C ALA A 161 -2.70 -2.59 -20.78
N PRO A 162 -3.51 -1.63 -21.26
CA PRO A 162 -3.06 -0.25 -21.46
C PRO A 162 -2.57 0.41 -20.17
N TRP A 163 -3.29 0.25 -19.05
CA TRP A 163 -2.91 0.84 -17.77
C TRP A 163 -1.61 0.24 -17.23
N PHE A 164 -1.44 -1.09 -17.30
CA PHE A 164 -0.22 -1.76 -16.85
C PHE A 164 0.98 -1.39 -17.73
N GLN A 165 0.77 -1.25 -19.04
CA GLN A 165 1.81 -0.79 -19.95
C GLN A 165 2.25 0.63 -19.61
N ALA A 166 1.30 1.56 -19.42
CA ALA A 166 1.58 2.94 -19.04
C ALA A 166 2.32 3.03 -17.69
N LEU A 167 1.92 2.20 -16.71
CA LEU A 167 2.63 2.09 -15.43
C LEU A 167 4.09 1.69 -15.63
N LEU A 168 4.35 0.57 -16.31
CA LEU A 168 5.71 0.03 -16.46
C LEU A 168 6.61 0.96 -17.30
N GLN A 169 6.05 1.60 -18.33
CA GLN A 169 6.75 2.61 -19.10
C GLN A 169 7.06 3.86 -18.27
N GLY A 170 6.10 4.32 -17.46
CA GLY A 170 6.23 5.49 -16.61
C GLY A 170 7.24 5.31 -15.47
N THR A 171 7.26 4.14 -14.83
CA THR A 171 8.23 3.85 -13.74
C THR A 171 9.62 3.54 -14.27
N GLY A 172 9.72 2.98 -15.47
CA GLY A 172 10.97 2.49 -16.04
C GLY A 172 11.51 1.23 -15.34
N PRO A 173 12.70 0.77 -15.76
CA PRO A 173 13.28 -0.47 -15.26
C PRO A 173 13.73 -0.35 -13.80
N ASN A 174 13.74 -1.49 -13.10
CA ASN A 174 14.28 -1.65 -11.74
C ASN A 174 13.55 -0.90 -10.61
N VAL A 175 12.44 -0.21 -10.86
CA VAL A 175 11.61 0.42 -9.82
C VAL A 175 10.64 -0.61 -9.22
N ILE A 176 9.68 -1.12 -10.01
CA ILE A 176 8.80 -2.22 -9.60
C ILE A 176 9.56 -3.54 -9.75
N LYS A 177 9.79 -4.25 -8.65
CA LYS A 177 10.55 -5.52 -8.65
C LYS A 177 9.71 -6.73 -9.02
N ALA A 178 8.41 -6.67 -8.76
CA ALA A 178 7.44 -7.67 -9.20
C ALA A 178 6.09 -7.01 -9.46
N VAL A 179 5.42 -7.48 -10.52
CA VAL A 179 4.06 -7.05 -10.86
C VAL A 179 3.06 -7.94 -10.13
N THR A 180 2.14 -7.32 -9.38
CA THR A 180 1.06 -8.02 -8.66
C THR A 180 -0.28 -7.76 -9.33
N ARG A 181 -1.15 -8.77 -9.34
CA ARG A 181 -2.53 -8.66 -9.87
C ARG A 181 -3.48 -9.55 -9.10
N HIS A 182 -4.75 -9.17 -9.07
CA HIS A 182 -5.83 -10.01 -8.55
C HIS A 182 -6.57 -10.75 -9.67
N ILE A 183 -7.04 -11.96 -9.35
CA ILE A 183 -7.87 -12.79 -10.24
C ILE A 183 -8.97 -13.40 -9.36
N TYR A 184 -10.22 -13.13 -9.72
CA TYR A 184 -11.38 -13.75 -9.09
C TYR A 184 -12.19 -14.44 -10.17
N ASN A 185 -12.16 -15.78 -10.18
CA ASN A 185 -13.00 -16.56 -11.08
C ASN A 185 -14.39 -16.67 -10.43
N LEU A 186 -15.37 -15.99 -10.99
CA LEU A 186 -16.77 -16.28 -10.72
C LEU A 186 -17.09 -17.51 -11.57
N GLY A 187 -17.31 -18.66 -10.91
CA GLY A 187 -17.70 -19.88 -11.62
C GLY A 187 -18.88 -19.64 -12.56
N ALA A 188 -18.91 -20.35 -13.68
CA ALA A 188 -20.03 -20.36 -14.62
C ALA A 188 -21.17 -21.24 -14.10
#